data_AF-R6DJD6-F1
#
_entry.id   AF-R6DJD6-F1
#
_cell.length_a   1.000
_cell.length_b   1.000
_cell.length_c   1.000
_cell.angle_alpha   90.00
_cell.angle_beta   90.00
_cell.angle_gamma   90.00
#
_symmetry.space_group_name_H-M   'P 1'
#
loop_
_entity.id
_entity.type
_entity.pdbx_description
1 polymer ?
#
loop_
_entity_poly.entity_id
_entity_poly.type
_entity_poly.pdbx_seq_one_letter_code
_entity_poly.pdbx_strand_id
1 'polypeptide(L)'
;MNDVINLLNMHHRFFFYAKKYADLTKQPTPEDSRAWSQILVSLLTGINGLGRHKGSDLEDGSDVKSANAWGAIDFPRFNGCIKAGTLSSYSNNMSFLDNTPNLYFVLWDNEPNYGNERTRIWVVQPRRDPIFREICEKWYEQKATGIIRSSNFQLHAPINENTNIFRNQCGSLYYPLLFEATWVENTYIVDYYEPRTITSGFCQYI
;
A
#
# COMPACT_ATOMS: atom_id res chain seq x y z
N MET A 1 -15.97 11.93 4.76
CA MET A 1 -15.69 11.81 3.31
C MET A 1 -15.22 13.12 2.68
N ASN A 2 -15.78 14.29 3.03
CA ASN A 2 -15.28 15.58 2.51
C ASN A 2 -13.78 15.80 2.76
N ASP A 3 -13.29 15.50 3.96
CA ASP A 3 -11.85 15.64 4.27
C ASP A 3 -10.97 14.68 3.47
N VAL A 4 -11.47 13.47 3.17
CA VAL A 4 -10.80 12.52 2.28
C VAL A 4 -10.67 13.11 0.89
N ILE A 5 -11.76 13.60 0.30
CA ILE A 5 -11.75 14.21 -1.04
C ILE A 5 -10.83 15.44 -1.06
N ASN A 6 -10.88 16.28 -0.04
CA ASN A 6 -10.00 17.45 0.07
C ASN A 6 -8.52 17.05 0.12
N LEU A 7 -8.18 16.03 0.91
CA LEU A 7 -6.81 15.50 0.98
C LEU A 7 -6.35 14.95 -0.38
N LEU A 8 -7.19 14.14 -1.04
CA LEU A 8 -6.89 13.57 -2.35
C LEU A 8 -6.66 14.66 -3.40
N ASN A 9 -7.54 15.65 -3.44
CA ASN A 9 -7.42 16.80 -4.33
C ASN A 9 -6.12 17.57 -4.09
N MET A 10 -5.75 17.73 -2.82
CA MET A 10 -4.53 18.41 -2.42
C MET A 10 -3.29 17.64 -2.87
N HIS A 11 -3.21 16.34 -2.56
CA HIS A 11 -2.09 15.48 -2.96
C HIS A 11 -1.89 15.51 -4.48
N HIS A 12 -2.94 15.28 -5.26
CA HIS A 12 -2.88 15.31 -6.73
C HIS A 12 -2.36 16.66 -7.24
N ARG A 13 -2.96 17.77 -6.82
CA ARG A 13 -2.52 19.10 -7.28
C ARG A 13 -1.06 19.38 -6.94
N PHE A 14 -0.63 19.09 -5.70
CA PHE A 14 0.77 19.27 -5.33
C PHE A 14 1.71 18.42 -6.17
N PHE A 15 1.38 17.13 -6.36
CA PHE A 15 2.16 16.22 -7.18
C PHE A 15 2.33 16.75 -8.60
N PHE A 16 1.23 17.04 -9.30
CA PHE A 16 1.30 17.44 -10.71
C PHE A 16 1.83 18.85 -10.93
N TYR A 17 1.62 19.77 -9.97
CA TYR A 17 2.26 21.08 -10.02
C TYR A 17 3.79 20.99 -9.86
N ALA A 18 4.26 20.15 -8.93
CA ALA A 18 5.69 19.92 -8.75
C ALA A 18 6.30 19.14 -9.92
N LYS A 19 5.58 18.13 -10.44
CA LYS A 19 6.01 17.29 -11.57
C LYS A 19 6.40 18.12 -12.78
N LYS A 20 5.62 19.17 -13.11
CA LYS A 20 5.96 20.11 -14.20
C LYS A 20 7.39 20.62 -14.11
N TYR A 21 7.84 21.06 -12.93
CA TYR A 21 9.18 21.59 -12.73
C TYR A 21 10.23 20.49 -12.60
N ALA A 22 9.86 19.36 -11.99
CA ALA A 22 10.72 18.18 -11.89
C ALA A 22 11.09 17.66 -13.29
N ASP A 23 10.11 17.53 -14.19
CA ASP A 23 10.32 17.12 -15.58
C ASP A 23 11.24 18.10 -16.33
N LEU A 24 10.99 19.41 -16.20
CA LEU A 24 11.83 20.46 -16.83
C LEU A 24 13.29 20.40 -16.39
N THR A 25 13.52 20.05 -15.12
CA THR A 25 14.86 19.97 -14.52
C THR A 25 15.45 18.57 -14.52
N LYS A 26 14.72 17.59 -15.06
CA LYS A 26 15.06 16.15 -15.06
C LYS A 26 15.34 15.59 -13.66
N GLN A 27 14.62 16.10 -12.66
CA GLN A 27 14.67 15.63 -11.28
C GLN A 27 13.48 14.70 -11.00
N PRO A 28 13.59 13.81 -10.00
CA PRO A 28 12.41 13.13 -9.46
C PRO A 28 11.37 14.13 -8.97
N THR A 29 10.09 13.82 -9.18
CA THR A 29 9.01 14.65 -8.60
C THR A 29 9.11 14.61 -7.08
N PRO A 30 9.21 15.77 -6.40
CA PRO A 30 9.34 15.81 -4.96
C PRO A 30 8.00 15.43 -4.32
N GLU A 31 7.93 14.21 -3.80
CA GLU A 31 6.69 13.64 -3.28
C GLU A 31 6.98 12.61 -2.19
N ASP A 32 6.18 12.64 -1.10
CA ASP A 32 6.19 11.64 -0.02
C ASP A 32 4.85 10.92 0.05
N SER A 33 4.59 10.04 -0.93
CA SER A 33 3.31 9.33 -1.01
C SER A 33 3.08 8.42 0.18
N ARG A 34 4.12 8.06 0.94
CA ARG A 34 3.98 7.34 2.20
C ARG A 34 3.26 8.20 3.22
N ALA A 35 3.69 9.45 3.43
CA ALA A 35 3.01 10.36 4.37
C ALA A 35 1.56 10.65 3.96
N TRP A 36 1.29 10.91 2.67
CA TRP A 36 -0.07 11.10 2.17
C TRP A 36 -0.96 9.87 2.40
N SER A 37 -0.43 8.67 2.15
CA SER A 37 -1.13 7.41 2.36
C SER A 37 -1.46 7.19 3.84
N GLN A 38 -0.56 7.53 4.76
CA GLN A 38 -0.79 7.43 6.20
C GLN A 38 -1.94 8.34 6.67
N ILE A 39 -1.96 9.59 6.19
CA ILE A 39 -3.04 10.54 6.50
C ILE A 39 -4.35 10.06 5.90
N LEU A 40 -4.34 9.59 4.64
CA LEU A 40 -5.53 9.08 3.96
C LEU A 40 -6.14 7.89 4.70
N VAL A 41 -5.32 6.92 5.09
CA VAL A 41 -5.78 5.77 5.89
C VAL A 41 -6.34 6.25 7.22
N SER A 42 -5.67 7.19 7.91
CA SER A 42 -6.16 7.73 9.18
C SER A 42 -7.55 8.39 9.04
N LEU A 43 -7.78 9.14 7.96
CA LEU A 43 -9.09 9.75 7.68
C LEU A 43 -10.18 8.71 7.37
N LEU A 44 -9.82 7.58 6.74
CA LEU A 44 -10.76 6.52 6.38
C LEU A 44 -11.09 5.56 7.53
N THR A 45 -10.15 5.35 8.45
CA THR A 45 -10.29 4.40 9.56
C THR A 45 -10.61 5.08 10.89
N GLY A 46 -10.31 6.37 11.03
CA GLY A 46 -10.37 7.10 12.29
C GLY A 46 -9.20 6.80 13.24
N ILE A 47 -8.22 6.00 12.81
CA ILE A 47 -7.04 5.63 13.61
C ILE A 47 -5.96 6.68 13.39
N ASN A 48 -5.46 7.30 14.45
CA ASN A 48 -4.45 8.34 14.30
C ASN A 48 -3.05 7.76 14.08
N GLY A 49 -2.13 8.61 13.61
CA GLY A 49 -0.70 8.33 13.63
C GLY A 49 -0.07 8.57 15.01
N LEU A 50 1.18 8.15 15.18
CA LEU A 50 1.93 8.23 16.45
C LEU A 50 2.39 9.64 16.88
N GLY A 51 1.89 10.74 16.30
CA GLY A 51 2.27 12.09 16.74
C GLY A 51 3.78 12.39 16.69
N ARG A 52 4.50 11.94 15.64
CA ARG A 52 5.96 12.06 15.45
C ARG A 52 6.83 11.19 16.37
N HIS A 53 6.26 10.21 17.06
CA HIS A 53 7.03 9.17 17.72
C HIS A 53 7.48 8.08 16.74
N LYS A 54 8.57 7.37 17.08
CA LYS A 54 9.03 6.20 16.31
C LYS A 54 8.13 5.01 16.60
N GLY A 55 7.75 4.26 15.57
CA GLY A 55 6.95 3.03 15.71
C GLY A 55 6.30 2.61 14.41
N SER A 56 5.16 1.93 14.53
CA SER A 56 4.21 1.68 13.44
C SER A 56 3.71 2.98 12.83
N ASP A 57 3.08 2.87 11.66
CA ASP A 57 2.53 4.06 11.00
C ASP A 57 1.26 4.59 11.71
N LEU A 58 0.48 3.71 12.34
CA LEU A 58 -0.76 4.02 13.07
C LEU A 58 -0.67 3.63 14.55
N GLU A 59 -1.50 4.28 15.39
CA GLU A 59 -1.49 4.15 16.85
C GLU A 59 -1.95 2.80 17.38
N ASP A 60 -2.75 2.07 16.60
CA ASP A 60 -3.20 0.71 16.93
C ASP A 60 -2.12 -0.36 16.67
N GLY A 61 -0.99 0.03 16.08
CA GLY A 61 0.09 -0.87 15.64
C GLY A 61 0.03 -1.25 14.17
N SER A 62 -0.96 -0.78 13.42
CA SER A 62 -1.09 -1.04 11.98
C SER A 62 -0.07 -0.24 11.16
N ASP A 63 0.27 -0.78 9.99
CA ASP A 63 1.30 -0.25 9.10
C ASP A 63 0.71 0.10 7.72
N VAL A 64 1.26 1.13 7.07
CA VAL A 64 0.79 1.62 5.77
C VAL A 64 1.91 1.50 4.75
N LYS A 65 1.69 0.73 3.68
CA LYS A 65 2.63 0.57 2.57
C LYS A 65 2.06 1.27 1.35
N SER A 66 2.82 2.20 0.80
CA SER A 66 2.42 3.00 -0.36
C SER A 66 3.21 2.65 -1.61
N ALA A 67 2.56 2.69 -2.76
CA ALA A 67 3.18 2.64 -4.08
C ALA A 67 2.59 3.77 -4.95
N ASN A 68 3.43 4.55 -5.63
CA ASN A 68 2.97 5.62 -6.52
C ASN A 68 3.58 5.45 -7.91
N ALA A 69 2.74 5.33 -8.93
CA ALA A 69 3.09 5.09 -10.31
C ALA A 69 2.97 6.33 -11.23
N TRP A 70 2.43 7.48 -10.77
CA TRP A 70 2.18 8.66 -11.61
C TRP A 70 3.44 9.30 -12.22
N GLY A 71 4.62 9.06 -11.65
CA GLY A 71 5.91 9.52 -12.17
C GLY A 71 7.01 8.48 -12.10
N ALA A 72 6.64 7.21 -11.91
CA ALA A 72 7.61 6.15 -11.73
C ALA A 72 8.16 5.66 -13.08
N ILE A 73 9.49 5.51 -13.16
CA ILE A 73 10.17 4.89 -14.31
C ILE A 73 10.06 3.37 -14.22
N ASP A 74 10.26 2.83 -13.02
CA ASP A 74 10.10 1.41 -12.70
C ASP A 74 8.72 1.12 -12.12
N PHE A 75 8.30 -0.14 -12.13
CA PHE A 75 7.08 -0.57 -11.45
C PHE A 75 7.27 -0.53 -9.92
N PRO A 76 6.64 0.43 -9.20
CA PRO A 76 6.70 0.48 -7.74
C PRO A 76 6.12 -0.80 -7.11
N ARG A 77 6.58 -1.11 -5.91
CA ARG A 77 6.22 -2.32 -5.16
C ARG A 77 5.87 -1.94 -3.74
N PHE A 78 4.99 -2.71 -3.11
CA PHE A 78 4.84 -2.62 -1.67
C PHE A 78 6.02 -3.35 -1.01
N ASN A 79 6.92 -2.57 -0.43
CA ASN A 79 8.14 -3.06 0.20
C ASN A 79 7.97 -3.18 1.71
N GLY A 80 8.73 -4.08 2.34
CA GLY A 80 8.86 -4.15 3.79
C GLY A 80 7.55 -4.43 4.54
N CYS A 81 6.59 -5.13 3.90
CA CYS A 81 5.37 -5.58 4.58
C CYS A 81 5.62 -6.71 5.58
N ILE A 82 6.76 -7.40 5.48
CA ILE A 82 7.26 -8.32 6.52
C ILE A 82 8.74 -8.03 6.80
N LYS A 83 9.21 -8.27 8.03
CA LYS A 83 10.56 -7.91 8.46
C LYS A 83 11.56 -9.04 8.21
N ALA A 84 12.66 -8.72 7.52
CA ALA A 84 13.79 -9.63 7.36
C ALA A 84 15.11 -8.85 7.35
N GLY A 85 16.17 -9.46 7.90
CA GLY A 85 17.51 -8.84 7.95
C GLY A 85 17.66 -7.66 8.92
N THR A 86 16.79 -7.53 9.93
CA THR A 86 16.95 -6.52 11.00
C THR A 86 17.45 -7.18 12.30
N LEU A 87 18.03 -6.41 13.22
CA LEU A 87 18.49 -6.89 14.54
C LEU A 87 17.34 -7.19 15.53
N SER A 88 16.09 -7.04 15.10
CA SER A 88 14.91 -7.30 15.93
C SER A 88 14.74 -8.80 16.18
N SER A 89 14.31 -9.18 17.40
CA SER A 89 13.89 -10.54 17.73
C SER A 89 12.72 -11.06 16.88
N TYR A 90 11.96 -10.14 16.28
CA TYR A 90 10.84 -10.43 15.36
C TYR A 90 11.29 -10.50 13.89
N SER A 91 12.59 -10.40 13.59
CA SER A 91 13.11 -10.48 12.23
C SER A 91 13.20 -11.92 11.74
N ASN A 92 12.93 -12.14 10.46
CA ASN A 92 13.06 -13.44 9.79
C ASN A 92 12.12 -14.52 10.32
N ASN A 93 10.99 -14.15 10.94
CA ASN A 93 10.01 -15.11 11.43
C ASN A 93 8.59 -14.54 11.44
N MET A 94 7.60 -15.43 11.53
CA MET A 94 6.18 -15.12 11.44
C MET A 94 5.62 -14.30 12.62
N SER A 95 6.34 -14.21 13.75
CA SER A 95 5.84 -13.50 14.94
C SER A 95 5.66 -12.00 14.72
N PHE A 96 6.33 -11.42 13.71
CA PHE A 96 6.05 -10.04 13.28
C PHE A 96 4.59 -9.86 12.82
N LEU A 97 4.01 -10.85 12.14
CA LEU A 97 2.63 -10.79 11.65
C LEU A 97 1.61 -10.90 12.78
N ASP A 98 1.99 -11.54 13.89
CA ASP A 98 1.10 -11.71 15.03
C ASP A 98 0.90 -10.41 15.82
N ASN A 99 1.82 -9.45 15.65
CA ASN A 99 1.83 -8.15 16.33
C ASN A 99 1.40 -6.98 15.42
N THR A 100 1.11 -7.25 14.15
CA THR A 100 0.63 -6.23 13.19
C THR A 100 -0.87 -6.44 12.99
N PRO A 101 -1.76 -5.54 13.48
CA PRO A 101 -3.20 -5.73 13.34
C PRO A 101 -3.64 -5.69 11.88
N ASN A 102 -3.29 -4.60 11.18
CA ASN A 102 -3.57 -4.42 9.76
C ASN A 102 -2.34 -3.94 8.99
N LEU A 103 -2.24 -4.38 7.73
CA LEU A 103 -1.39 -3.76 6.71
C LEU A 103 -2.30 -3.10 5.69
N TYR A 104 -2.17 -1.78 5.52
CA TYR A 104 -2.87 -1.04 4.50
C TYR A 104 -1.97 -0.86 3.29
N PHE A 105 -2.43 -1.25 2.11
CA PHE A 105 -1.73 -1.09 0.85
C PHE A 105 -2.40 0.03 0.06
N VAL A 106 -1.70 1.14 -0.15
CA VAL A 106 -2.22 2.32 -0.87
C VAL A 106 -1.49 2.47 -2.19
N LEU A 107 -2.21 2.30 -3.29
CA LEU A 107 -1.70 2.49 -4.64
C LEU A 107 -2.20 3.82 -5.21
N TRP A 108 -1.28 4.58 -5.80
CA TRP A 108 -1.56 5.74 -6.62
C TRP A 108 -1.16 5.37 -8.05
N ASP A 109 -2.14 5.22 -8.94
CA ASP A 109 -1.95 4.74 -10.31
C ASP A 109 -2.94 5.40 -11.27
N ASN A 110 -3.02 4.94 -12.52
CA ASN A 110 -4.00 5.43 -13.47
C ASN A 110 -5.02 4.34 -13.76
N GLU A 111 -6.29 4.71 -13.86
CA GLU A 111 -7.33 3.81 -14.35
C GLU A 111 -7.06 3.49 -15.84
N PRO A 112 -7.00 2.21 -16.25
CA PRO A 112 -6.50 1.84 -17.58
C PRO A 112 -7.44 2.12 -18.75
N ASN A 113 -8.74 2.28 -18.52
CA ASN A 113 -9.70 2.50 -19.60
C ASN A 113 -9.71 3.97 -20.05
N TYR A 114 -9.60 4.90 -19.12
CA TYR A 114 -9.68 6.34 -19.39
C TYR A 114 -8.38 7.09 -19.14
N GLY A 115 -7.42 6.48 -18.43
CA GLY A 115 -6.14 7.09 -18.08
C GLY A 115 -6.21 8.07 -16.91
N ASN A 116 -7.36 8.18 -16.23
CA ASN A 116 -7.55 9.09 -15.11
C ASN A 116 -6.70 8.66 -13.90
N GLU A 117 -6.16 9.64 -13.18
CA GLU A 117 -5.42 9.38 -11.95
C GLU A 117 -6.34 8.79 -10.88
N ARG A 118 -5.86 7.78 -10.19
CA ARG A 118 -6.64 6.98 -9.26
C ARG A 118 -5.85 6.67 -8.00
N THR A 119 -6.57 6.50 -6.90
CA THR A 119 -6.06 5.84 -5.70
C THR A 119 -6.90 4.61 -5.35
N ARG A 120 -6.23 3.55 -4.90
CA ARG A 120 -6.85 2.32 -4.42
C ARG A 120 -6.23 1.88 -3.11
N ILE A 121 -7.05 1.36 -2.20
CA ILE A 121 -6.61 0.86 -0.90
C ILE A 121 -7.12 -0.54 -0.69
N TRP A 122 -6.23 -1.42 -0.23
CA TRP A 122 -6.55 -2.73 0.30
C TRP A 122 -6.07 -2.83 1.75
N VAL A 123 -6.65 -3.76 2.48
CA VAL A 123 -6.30 -4.04 3.87
C VAL A 123 -6.08 -5.53 4.05
N VAL A 124 -5.02 -5.88 4.76
CA VAL A 124 -4.68 -7.26 5.13
C VAL A 124 -4.66 -7.36 6.63
N GLN A 125 -5.18 -8.47 7.17
CA GLN A 125 -5.12 -8.83 8.59
C GLN A 125 -4.05 -9.90 8.79
N PRO A 126 -2.75 -9.56 8.98
CA PRO A 126 -1.64 -10.52 8.87
C PRO A 126 -1.71 -11.67 9.88
N ARG A 127 -2.29 -11.41 11.06
CA ARG A 127 -2.51 -12.42 12.09
C ARG A 127 -3.53 -13.48 11.68
N ARG A 128 -4.54 -13.12 10.89
CA ARG A 128 -5.74 -13.94 10.64
C ARG A 128 -5.86 -14.42 9.20
N ASP A 129 -5.13 -13.83 8.26
CA ASP A 129 -5.22 -14.15 6.84
C ASP A 129 -4.38 -15.40 6.49
N PRO A 130 -5.00 -16.57 6.24
CA PRO A 130 -4.26 -17.81 6.04
C PRO A 130 -3.43 -17.79 4.75
N ILE A 131 -3.96 -17.22 3.65
CA ILE A 131 -3.30 -17.22 2.35
C ILE A 131 -2.09 -16.26 2.38
N PHE A 132 -2.26 -15.09 3.00
CA PHE A 132 -1.13 -14.19 3.20
C PHE A 132 0.01 -14.84 3.98
N ARG A 133 -0.35 -15.54 5.07
CA ARG A 133 0.63 -16.21 5.93
C ARG A 133 1.36 -17.32 5.20
N GLU A 134 0.66 -18.13 4.41
CA GLU A 134 1.27 -19.15 3.57
C GLU A 134 2.31 -18.55 2.60
N ILE A 135 1.97 -17.44 1.94
CA ILE A 135 2.91 -16.71 1.05
C ILE A 135 4.13 -16.18 1.82
N CYS A 136 3.93 -15.68 3.04
CA CYS A 136 5.01 -15.18 3.88
C CYS A 136 5.93 -16.30 4.39
N GLU A 137 5.37 -17.44 4.82
CA GLU A 137 6.11 -18.62 5.25
C GLU A 137 6.98 -19.15 4.12
N LYS A 138 6.39 -19.37 2.95
CA LYS A 138 7.11 -19.79 1.74
C LYS A 138 8.24 -18.83 1.38
N TRP A 139 8.02 -17.52 1.54
CA TRP A 139 9.08 -16.53 1.30
C TRP A 139 10.22 -16.63 2.33
N TYR A 140 9.91 -16.77 3.62
CA TYR A 140 10.92 -16.95 4.67
C TYR A 140 11.72 -18.24 4.47
N GLU A 141 11.08 -19.33 4.07
CA GLU A 141 11.73 -20.60 3.73
C GLU A 141 12.67 -20.46 2.52
N GLN A 142 12.21 -19.84 1.44
CA GLN A 142 13.03 -19.58 0.26
C GLN A 142 14.19 -18.63 0.58
N LYS A 143 14.02 -17.69 1.51
CA LYS A 143 15.10 -16.84 2.01
C LYS A 143 16.11 -17.64 2.83
N ALA A 144 15.66 -18.48 3.75
CA ALA A 144 16.53 -19.30 4.61
C ALA A 144 17.37 -20.31 3.79
N THR A 145 16.81 -20.83 2.70
CA THR A 145 17.51 -21.74 1.76
C THR A 145 18.37 -21.01 0.72
N GLY A 146 18.35 -19.68 0.69
CA GLY A 146 19.15 -18.87 -0.23
C GLY A 146 18.61 -18.76 -1.66
N ILE A 147 17.41 -19.30 -1.94
CA ILE A 147 16.68 -19.10 -3.20
C ILE A 147 16.37 -17.60 -3.37
N ILE A 148 15.83 -16.97 -2.32
CA ILE A 148 15.63 -15.52 -2.25
C ILE A 148 16.78 -14.89 -1.47
N ARG A 149 17.62 -14.13 -2.17
CA ARG A 149 18.76 -13.43 -1.54
C ARG A 149 18.37 -12.09 -0.91
N SER A 150 17.33 -11.44 -1.44
CA SER A 150 16.84 -10.15 -0.94
C SER A 150 16.34 -10.26 0.50
N SER A 151 16.59 -9.25 1.32
CA SER A 151 15.93 -9.08 2.64
C SER A 151 14.67 -8.20 2.54
N ASN A 152 14.36 -7.68 1.37
CA ASN A 152 13.15 -6.93 1.13
C ASN A 152 12.10 -7.85 0.50
N PHE A 153 11.05 -8.15 1.25
CA PHE A 153 9.84 -8.76 0.72
C PHE A 153 9.08 -7.73 -0.11
N GLN A 154 8.76 -8.09 -1.34
CA GLN A 154 8.13 -7.17 -2.30
C GLN A 154 6.85 -7.79 -2.84
N LEU A 155 5.76 -7.04 -2.75
CA LEU A 155 4.52 -7.32 -3.48
C LEU A 155 4.42 -6.37 -4.66
N HIS A 156 4.19 -6.94 -5.84
CA HIS A 156 3.87 -6.21 -7.04
C HIS A 156 2.39 -5.82 -6.99
N ALA A 157 2.15 -4.51 -7.01
CA ALA A 157 0.81 -3.94 -7.04
C ALA A 157 0.19 -4.13 -8.44
N PRO A 158 -1.16 -4.16 -8.56
CA PRO A 158 -1.87 -4.26 -9.84
C PRO A 158 -1.90 -2.91 -10.58
N ILE A 159 -0.72 -2.34 -10.86
CA ILE A 159 -0.54 -0.99 -11.38
C ILE A 159 -1.18 -0.85 -12.75
N ASN A 160 -2.06 0.15 -12.92
CA ASN A 160 -2.77 0.41 -14.17
C ASN A 160 -3.53 -0.83 -14.67
N GLU A 161 -3.99 -1.68 -13.75
CA GLU A 161 -4.84 -2.83 -14.02
C GLU A 161 -6.11 -2.76 -13.16
N ASN A 162 -7.25 -3.11 -13.74
CA ASN A 162 -8.52 -3.23 -13.00
C ASN A 162 -8.65 -4.62 -12.36
N THR A 163 -7.67 -4.93 -11.52
CA THR A 163 -7.63 -6.15 -10.72
C THR A 163 -7.15 -5.83 -9.31
N ASN A 164 -7.48 -6.71 -8.37
CA ASN A 164 -7.05 -6.64 -6.98
C ASN A 164 -6.04 -7.74 -6.63
N ILE A 165 -5.30 -8.21 -7.63
CA ILE A 165 -4.31 -9.28 -7.50
C ILE A 165 -2.93 -8.67 -7.28
N PHE A 166 -2.37 -8.87 -6.10
CA PHE A 166 -0.94 -8.67 -5.84
C PHE A 166 -0.16 -9.91 -6.27
N ARG A 167 1.09 -9.73 -6.71
CA ARG A 167 1.96 -10.83 -7.11
C ARG A 167 3.30 -10.76 -6.41
N ASN A 168 3.91 -11.91 -6.10
CA ASN A 168 5.33 -12.02 -5.75
C ASN A 168 5.90 -13.35 -6.26
N GLN A 169 7.18 -13.63 -5.96
CA GLN A 169 7.85 -14.87 -6.37
C GLN A 169 7.26 -16.13 -5.72
N CYS A 170 6.50 -15.98 -4.63
CA CYS A 170 5.93 -17.08 -3.87
C CYS A 170 4.47 -17.38 -4.25
N GLY A 171 3.76 -16.44 -4.89
CA GLY A 171 2.41 -16.62 -5.41
C GLY A 171 1.66 -15.30 -5.66
N SER A 172 0.34 -15.40 -5.76
CA SER A 172 -0.58 -14.29 -6.01
C SER A 172 -1.58 -14.17 -4.87
N LEU A 173 -2.03 -12.95 -4.58
CA LEU A 173 -2.96 -12.64 -3.50
C LEU A 173 -4.09 -11.77 -4.03
N TYR A 174 -5.34 -12.23 -3.95
CA TYR A 174 -6.51 -11.45 -4.31
C TYR A 174 -7.22 -10.92 -3.08
N TYR A 175 -7.29 -9.59 -2.95
CA TYR A 175 -7.97 -8.94 -1.83
C TYR A 175 -9.19 -8.14 -2.28
N PRO A 176 -10.24 -8.09 -1.46
CA PRO A 176 -11.30 -7.12 -1.67
C PRO A 176 -10.76 -5.69 -1.45
N LEU A 177 -11.28 -4.74 -2.22
CA LEU A 177 -10.95 -3.32 -2.03
C LEU A 177 -11.53 -2.80 -0.71
N LEU A 178 -10.79 -1.93 -0.05
CA LEU A 178 -11.31 -1.06 0.99
C LEU A 178 -11.85 0.24 0.38
N PHE A 179 -11.11 0.83 -0.56
CA PHE A 179 -11.40 2.16 -1.09
C PHE A 179 -10.87 2.32 -2.52
N GLU A 180 -11.62 3.03 -3.37
CA GLU A 180 -11.21 3.47 -4.69
C GLU A 180 -11.76 4.87 -4.97
N ALA A 181 -10.92 5.74 -5.51
CA ALA A 181 -11.33 7.06 -5.98
C ALA A 181 -10.54 7.49 -7.21
N THR A 182 -11.23 8.10 -8.16
CA THR A 182 -10.69 8.53 -9.45
C THR A 182 -10.82 10.05 -9.61
N TRP A 183 -9.79 10.66 -10.18
CA TRP A 183 -9.75 12.07 -10.52
C TRP A 183 -10.54 12.35 -11.79
N VAL A 184 -11.53 13.24 -11.69
CA VAL A 184 -12.43 13.62 -12.78
C VAL A 184 -12.65 15.13 -12.73
N GLU A 185 -12.46 15.83 -13.85
CA GLU A 185 -12.82 17.24 -14.02
C GLU A 185 -12.32 18.19 -12.89
N ASN A 186 -11.13 17.92 -12.34
CA ASN A 186 -10.46 18.67 -11.26
C ASN A 186 -10.83 18.32 -9.80
N THR A 187 -11.50 17.20 -9.57
CA THR A 187 -11.74 16.65 -8.23
C THR A 187 -11.73 15.13 -8.22
N TYR A 188 -11.43 14.52 -7.08
CA TYR A 188 -11.70 13.10 -6.87
C TYR A 188 -13.19 12.83 -6.69
N ILE A 189 -13.63 11.74 -7.28
CA ILE A 189 -14.90 11.07 -7.01
C ILE A 189 -14.58 9.75 -6.32
N VAL A 190 -15.32 9.41 -5.27
CA VAL A 190 -15.18 8.12 -4.59
C VAL A 190 -16.02 7.10 -5.35
N ASP A 191 -15.34 6.16 -5.99
CA ASP A 191 -15.97 5.11 -6.79
C ASP A 191 -16.42 3.95 -5.90
N TYR A 192 -15.63 3.65 -4.85
CA TYR A 192 -15.90 2.53 -3.94
C TYR A 192 -15.39 2.81 -2.52
N TYR A 193 -16.16 2.37 -1.52
CA TYR A 193 -15.72 2.32 -0.12
C TYR A 193 -16.47 1.25 0.64
N GLU A 194 -15.76 0.25 1.17
CA GLU A 194 -16.33 -0.84 1.97
C GLU A 194 -15.55 -1.02 3.28
N PRO A 195 -15.92 -0.30 4.35
CA PRO A 195 -15.18 -0.32 5.61
C PRO A 195 -15.19 -1.68 6.32
N ARG A 196 -16.16 -2.55 6.03
CA ARG A 196 -16.22 -3.89 6.66
C ARG A 196 -15.00 -4.75 6.31
N THR A 197 -14.37 -4.48 5.16
CA THR A 197 -13.16 -5.18 4.72
C THR A 197 -12.01 -5.12 5.72
N ILE A 198 -11.94 -4.08 6.57
CA ILE A 198 -10.95 -3.97 7.66
C ILE A 198 -11.02 -5.18 8.61
N THR A 199 -12.22 -5.72 8.84
CA THR A 199 -12.44 -6.81 9.80
C THR A 199 -12.73 -8.16 9.16
N SER A 200 -13.21 -8.17 7.90
CA SER A 200 -13.67 -9.39 7.22
C SER A 200 -13.10 -9.58 5.81
N GLY A 201 -12.29 -8.66 5.31
CA GLY A 201 -11.75 -8.67 3.95
C GLY A 201 -10.51 -9.55 3.80
N PHE A 202 -10.67 -10.86 3.98
CA PHE A 202 -9.58 -11.82 3.80
C PHE A 202 -9.22 -12.02 2.33
N CYS A 203 -7.97 -12.40 2.10
CA CYS A 203 -7.52 -12.90 0.81
C CYS A 203 -8.37 -14.09 0.36
N GLN A 204 -8.62 -14.18 -0.95
CA GLN A 204 -9.35 -15.29 -1.56
C GLN A 204 -8.45 -16.06 -2.51
N TYR A 205 -8.78 -17.33 -2.75
CA TYR A 205 -8.16 -18.12 -3.81
C TYR A 205 -8.55 -17.55 -5.18
N ILE A 206 -7.63 -17.62 -6.14
CA ILE A 206 -7.75 -17.14 -7.52
C ILE A 206 -8.12 -18.30 -8.43
#